data_AF-A0A257AQR9-F1
#
_entry.id   AF-A0A257AQR9-F1
#
_cell.length_a   1.000
_cell.length_b   1.000
_cell.length_c   1.000
_cell.angle_alpha   90.00
_cell.angle_beta   90.00
_cell.angle_gamma   90.00
#
_symmetry.space_group_name_H-M   'P 1'
#
loop_
_entity.id
_entity.type
_entity.pdbx_description
1 polymer ?
#
loop_
_entity_poly.entity_id
_entity_poly.type
_entity_poly.pdbx_seq_one_letter_code
_entity_poly.pdbx_strand_id
1 'polypeptide(L)'
;MAEARRELRLRFFRGMLSAERFPFVMLRRAVKRLEAKEINPELLSKTYPIELFIASFKEAIGFEECVNAAMREFGIRKSKAKKVTPFEELPEGLRILLMRRGFEIFLNRLMTLAFYIREGYRGSSTLNKDRLIEAILKAANLPSQEACKLLNEKVKRSKKRPQLIKALLLLGMKGYLFWNRYYGLTLAREPERKPSEPSKPEAEAMESHESCLTSEVSSGL
;
A
#
# COMPACT_ATOMS: atom_id res chain seq x y z
N MET A 1 -7.28 -3.98 25.74
CA MET A 1 -6.67 -3.11 24.70
C MET A 1 -7.20 -3.35 23.27
N ALA A 2 -7.46 -4.58 22.83
CA ALA A 2 -7.98 -4.86 21.49
C ALA A 2 -9.41 -4.32 21.25
N GLU A 3 -10.27 -4.38 22.27
CA GLU A 3 -11.65 -3.86 22.20
C GLU A 3 -11.71 -2.34 22.13
N ALA A 4 -10.90 -1.61 22.91
CA ALA A 4 -10.85 -0.14 22.83
C ALA A 4 -10.38 0.36 21.44
N ARG A 5 -9.40 -0.32 20.81
CA ARG A 5 -8.99 -0.02 19.43
C ARG A 5 -10.08 -0.37 18.40
N ARG A 6 -10.83 -1.44 18.65
CA ARG A 6 -11.98 -1.83 17.82
C ARG A 6 -13.11 -0.82 17.94
N GLU A 7 -13.39 -0.34 19.14
CA GLU A 7 -14.44 0.63 19.46
C GLU A 7 -14.10 2.03 18.94
N LEU A 8 -12.83 2.44 19.02
CA LEU A 8 -12.36 3.69 18.42
C LEU A 8 -12.43 3.65 16.90
N ARG A 9 -12.05 2.53 16.26
CA ARG A 9 -12.26 2.31 14.82
C ARG A 9 -13.75 2.31 14.48
N LEU A 10 -14.58 1.66 15.31
CA LEU A 10 -16.04 1.64 15.18
C LEU A 10 -16.63 3.04 15.24
N ARG A 11 -16.25 3.88 16.20
CA ARG A 11 -16.73 5.27 16.31
C ARG A 11 -16.23 6.14 15.17
N PHE A 12 -14.96 5.99 14.76
CA PHE A 12 -14.40 6.71 13.62
C PHE A 12 -15.14 6.36 12.31
N PHE A 13 -15.29 5.08 12.00
CA PHE A 13 -16.02 4.64 10.80
C PHE A 13 -17.52 4.90 10.91
N ARG A 14 -18.14 4.80 12.10
CA ARG A 14 -19.56 5.10 12.30
C ARG A 14 -19.83 6.59 12.10
N GLY A 15 -19.00 7.49 12.63
CA GLY A 15 -19.12 8.94 12.42
C GLY A 15 -18.87 9.36 10.97
N MET A 16 -17.96 8.69 10.26
CA MET A 16 -17.65 8.98 8.86
C MET A 16 -18.68 8.38 7.87
N LEU A 17 -19.49 7.42 8.32
CA LEU A 17 -20.51 6.72 7.51
C LEU A 17 -21.95 7.04 7.94
N SER A 18 -22.14 7.81 9.02
CA SER A 18 -23.46 8.24 9.53
C SER A 18 -24.00 9.50 8.87
N ALA A 19 -23.31 10.06 7.86
CA ALA A 19 -23.94 11.01 6.95
C ALA A 19 -24.89 10.24 6.01
N GLU A 20 -26.13 10.10 6.44
CA GLU A 20 -27.18 9.46 5.66
C GLU A 20 -27.23 10.04 4.24
N ARG A 21 -26.97 9.15 3.26
CA ARG A 21 -27.34 9.19 1.84
C ARG A 21 -26.38 9.66 0.75
N PHE A 22 -25.10 9.96 0.97
CA PHE A 22 -24.23 10.30 -0.19
C PHE A 22 -22.89 9.54 -0.36
N PRO A 23 -22.09 9.19 0.67
CA PRO A 23 -20.81 8.50 0.43
C PRO A 23 -20.93 6.97 0.26
N PHE A 24 -21.73 6.31 1.09
CA PHE A 24 -21.75 4.84 1.21
C PHE A 24 -22.38 4.15 -0.02
N VAL A 25 -23.50 4.67 -0.52
CA VAL A 25 -24.22 4.07 -1.67
C VAL A 25 -23.40 4.18 -2.95
N MET A 26 -22.78 5.35 -3.19
CA MET A 26 -21.90 5.56 -4.34
C MET A 26 -20.69 4.64 -4.30
N LEU A 27 -20.07 4.49 -3.14
CA LEU A 27 -18.91 3.61 -3.00
C LEU A 27 -19.29 2.13 -3.13
N ARG A 28 -20.41 1.71 -2.54
CA ARG A 28 -20.92 0.34 -2.74
C ARG A 28 -21.19 0.06 -4.21
N ARG A 29 -21.75 1.04 -4.95
CA ARG A 29 -21.95 0.94 -6.41
C ARG A 29 -20.62 0.88 -7.16
N ALA A 30 -19.62 1.69 -6.78
CA ALA A 30 -18.30 1.68 -7.40
C ALA A 30 -17.59 0.33 -7.21
N VAL A 31 -17.58 -0.22 -6.00
CA VAL A 31 -17.02 -1.55 -5.71
C VAL A 31 -17.74 -2.62 -6.55
N LYS A 32 -19.09 -2.64 -6.56
CA LYS A 32 -19.86 -3.58 -7.39
C LYS A 32 -19.58 -3.45 -8.90
N ARG A 33 -19.37 -2.23 -9.40
CA ARG A 33 -18.99 -2.02 -10.80
C ARG A 33 -17.62 -2.63 -11.10
N LEU A 34 -16.65 -2.46 -10.20
CA LEU A 34 -15.32 -3.04 -10.35
C LEU A 34 -15.34 -4.57 -10.21
N GLU A 35 -16.19 -5.12 -9.36
CA GLU A 35 -16.41 -6.58 -9.24
C GLU A 35 -16.80 -7.21 -10.58
N ALA A 36 -17.64 -6.52 -11.35
CA ALA A 36 -18.12 -6.97 -12.66
C ALA A 36 -17.13 -6.75 -13.81
N LYS A 37 -16.13 -5.89 -13.63
CA LYS A 37 -15.12 -5.60 -14.67
C LYS A 37 -14.07 -6.71 -14.75
N GLU A 38 -13.39 -6.79 -15.89
CA GLU A 38 -12.21 -7.66 -16.08
C GLU A 38 -10.93 -6.91 -15.76
N ILE A 39 -9.88 -7.61 -15.31
CA ILE A 39 -8.57 -7.00 -15.14
C ILE A 39 -7.85 -7.04 -16.48
N ASN A 40 -7.76 -5.88 -17.14
CA ASN A 40 -7.06 -5.71 -18.41
C ASN A 40 -6.25 -4.39 -18.42
N PRO A 41 -5.29 -4.24 -19.35
CA PRO A 41 -4.39 -3.07 -19.37
C PRO A 41 -5.12 -1.75 -19.51
N GLU A 42 -6.17 -1.72 -20.33
CA GLU A 42 -6.99 -0.54 -20.56
C GLU A 42 -7.71 -0.12 -19.27
N LEU A 43 -8.24 -1.07 -18.51
CA LEU A 43 -8.89 -0.77 -17.24
C LEU A 43 -7.88 -0.37 -16.17
N LEU A 44 -6.67 -0.93 -16.15
CA LEU A 44 -5.64 -0.46 -15.21
C LEU A 44 -5.27 0.98 -15.52
N SER A 45 -4.91 1.26 -16.77
CA SER A 45 -4.47 2.58 -17.25
C SER A 45 -5.57 3.65 -17.19
N LYS A 46 -6.81 3.32 -17.56
CA LYS A 46 -7.96 4.23 -17.40
C LYS A 46 -8.28 4.35 -15.93
N THR A 47 -7.80 5.39 -15.28
CA THR A 47 -8.22 5.77 -13.92
C THR A 47 -9.73 6.01 -13.96
N TYR A 48 -10.50 5.03 -13.43
CA TYR A 48 -11.87 5.32 -13.01
C TYR A 48 -11.74 6.39 -11.93
N PRO A 49 -12.67 7.35 -11.76
CA PRO A 49 -12.47 8.47 -10.84
C PRO A 49 -12.30 8.00 -9.38
N ILE A 50 -11.07 7.60 -9.04
CA ILE A 50 -10.61 7.22 -7.71
C ILE A 50 -10.46 8.47 -6.86
N GLU A 51 -10.30 9.61 -7.52
CA GLU A 51 -10.49 10.96 -7.03
C GLU A 51 -11.82 11.10 -6.29
N LEU A 52 -12.93 10.57 -6.83
CA LEU A 52 -14.22 10.62 -6.14
C LEU A 52 -14.21 9.78 -4.86
N PHE A 53 -13.54 8.62 -4.89
CA PHE A 53 -13.35 7.80 -3.69
C PHE A 53 -12.53 8.59 -2.66
N ILE A 54 -11.37 9.12 -3.05
CA ILE A 54 -10.48 9.89 -2.18
C ILE A 54 -11.17 11.14 -1.63
N ALA A 55 -11.86 11.92 -2.47
CA ALA A 55 -12.60 13.10 -2.05
C ALA A 55 -13.68 12.76 -1.02
N SER A 56 -14.41 11.67 -1.22
CA SER A 56 -15.47 11.22 -0.29
C SER A 56 -14.93 10.74 1.06
N PHE A 57 -13.65 10.34 1.13
CA PHE A 57 -13.04 9.73 2.30
C PHE A 57 -11.66 10.32 2.63
N LYS A 58 -11.47 11.61 2.33
CA LYS A 58 -10.16 12.27 2.37
C LYS A 58 -9.45 12.14 3.72
N GLU A 59 -10.18 12.06 4.81
CA GLU A 59 -9.60 11.90 6.16
C GLU A 59 -9.21 10.45 6.43
N ALA A 60 -9.95 9.48 5.90
CA ALA A 60 -9.63 8.07 6.10
C ALA A 60 -8.56 7.57 5.14
N ILE A 61 -8.55 8.01 3.87
CA ILE A 61 -7.62 7.50 2.83
C ILE A 61 -6.82 8.61 2.17
N GLY A 62 -6.81 9.81 2.73
CA GLY A 62 -6.03 10.91 2.19
C GLY A 62 -4.54 10.64 2.22
N PHE A 63 -3.87 11.16 1.21
CA PHE A 63 -2.42 11.12 1.09
C PHE A 63 -1.72 11.65 2.35
N GLU A 64 -2.05 12.87 2.77
CA GLU A 64 -1.44 13.51 3.95
C GLU A 64 -1.58 12.65 5.22
N GLU A 65 -2.76 12.07 5.43
CA GLU A 65 -3.03 11.23 6.60
C GLU A 65 -2.25 9.91 6.59
N CYS A 66 -1.99 9.36 5.39
CA CYS A 66 -1.19 8.16 5.23
C CYS A 66 0.31 8.45 5.41
N VAL A 67 0.80 9.56 4.86
CA VAL A 67 2.18 10.02 5.05
C VAL A 67 2.44 10.37 6.51
N ASN A 68 1.53 11.09 7.17
CA ASN A 68 1.64 11.42 8.59
C ASN A 68 1.62 10.17 9.48
N ALA A 69 0.90 9.11 9.08
CA ALA A 69 0.97 7.83 9.76
C ALA A 69 2.34 7.15 9.56
N ALA A 70 2.88 7.14 8.34
CA ALA A 70 4.22 6.62 8.07
C ALA A 70 5.32 7.37 8.85
N MET A 71 5.26 8.71 8.89
CA MET A 71 6.20 9.54 9.66
C MET A 71 6.17 9.22 11.16
N ARG A 72 4.99 8.91 11.72
CA ARG A 72 4.86 8.47 13.11
C ARG A 72 5.46 7.08 13.33
N GLU A 73 5.26 6.16 12.39
CA GLU A 73 5.84 4.81 12.47
C GLU A 73 7.37 4.83 12.41
N PHE A 74 7.96 5.71 11.61
CA PHE A 74 9.42 5.90 11.56
C PHE A 74 9.98 6.80 12.66
N GLY A 75 9.16 7.28 13.61
CA GLY A 75 9.61 8.14 14.71
C GLY A 75 10.00 9.57 14.32
N ILE A 76 9.80 9.96 13.05
CA ILE A 76 10.13 11.30 12.52
C ILE A 76 9.24 12.37 13.14
N ARG A 77 7.97 12.03 13.42
CA ARG A 77 7.00 12.97 14.01
C ARG A 77 6.41 12.41 15.30
N LYS A 78 6.56 13.14 16.41
CA LYS A 78 5.80 12.88 17.64
C LYS A 78 4.33 13.22 17.41
N SER A 79 3.43 12.49 18.08
CA SER A 79 1.96 12.48 17.85
C SER A 79 1.23 13.83 17.90
N LYS A 80 1.89 14.94 18.26
CA LYS A 80 1.30 16.28 18.44
C LYS A 80 1.98 17.43 17.67
N ALA A 81 2.91 17.18 16.74
CA ALA A 81 3.52 18.28 15.99
C ALA A 81 2.55 18.92 14.97
N LYS A 82 2.62 20.24 14.74
CA LYS A 82 1.83 21.02 13.75
C LYS A 82 1.97 20.47 12.32
N LYS A 83 0.98 20.75 11.45
CA LYS A 83 1.02 20.43 10.01
C LYS A 83 2.30 21.01 9.41
N VAL A 84 3.25 20.15 9.05
CA VAL A 84 4.44 20.52 8.26
C VAL A 84 4.24 19.98 6.86
N THR A 85 4.56 20.77 5.85
CA THR A 85 4.64 20.35 4.44
C THR A 85 5.67 19.22 4.32
N PRO A 86 5.29 17.99 3.93
CA PRO A 86 5.99 16.79 4.42
C PRO A 86 7.31 16.45 3.70
N PHE A 87 7.81 17.30 2.79
CA PHE A 87 8.78 16.85 1.79
C PHE A 87 9.94 17.77 1.47
N GLU A 88 9.93 19.04 1.90
CA GLU A 88 10.95 20.00 1.46
C GLU A 88 12.29 19.84 2.17
N GLU A 89 12.36 19.11 3.29
CA GLU A 89 13.56 19.03 4.14
C GLU A 89 14.08 17.60 4.35
N LEU A 90 13.49 16.58 3.71
CA LEU A 90 13.87 15.18 3.97
C LEU A 90 14.89 14.67 2.96
N PRO A 91 15.92 13.91 3.40
CA PRO A 91 16.81 13.19 2.50
C PRO A 91 16.03 12.35 1.50
N GLU A 92 16.49 12.30 0.25
CA GLU A 92 15.74 11.65 -0.84
C GLU A 92 15.40 10.18 -0.55
N GLY A 93 16.34 9.42 0.02
CA GLY A 93 16.10 8.03 0.43
C GLY A 93 14.99 7.90 1.47
N LEU A 94 14.94 8.81 2.44
CA LEU A 94 13.91 8.84 3.48
C LEU A 94 12.55 9.24 2.91
N ARG A 95 12.52 10.20 1.98
CA ARG A 95 11.32 10.60 1.24
C ARG A 95 10.72 9.40 0.50
N ILE A 96 11.54 8.63 -0.23
CA ILE A 96 11.07 7.45 -0.97
C ILE A 96 10.50 6.40 -0.01
N LEU A 97 11.19 6.11 1.10
CA LEU A 97 10.71 5.17 2.11
C LEU A 97 9.38 5.61 2.72
N LEU A 98 9.23 6.89 3.03
CA LEU A 98 7.98 7.47 3.54
C LEU A 98 6.85 7.37 2.53
N MET A 99 7.11 7.68 1.27
CA MET A 99 6.11 7.60 0.20
C MET A 99 5.62 6.17 0.01
N ARG A 100 6.53 5.19 0.02
CA ARG A 100 6.17 3.77 -0.05
C ARG A 100 5.34 3.33 1.14
N ARG A 101 5.79 3.66 2.35
CA ARG A 101 5.08 3.27 3.55
C ARG A 101 3.72 3.95 3.66
N GLY A 102 3.64 5.23 3.29
CA GLY A 102 2.38 5.97 3.15
C GLY A 102 1.44 5.27 2.16
N PHE A 103 1.95 4.80 1.03
CA PHE A 103 1.14 4.08 0.04
C PHE A 103 0.64 2.73 0.56
N GLU A 104 1.46 1.96 1.28
CA GLU A 104 1.01 0.72 1.93
C GLU A 104 -0.12 0.97 2.93
N ILE A 105 0.02 2.01 3.76
CA ILE A 105 -1.01 2.43 4.71
C ILE A 105 -2.28 2.80 3.94
N PHE A 106 -2.15 3.57 2.85
CA PHE A 106 -3.26 3.91 1.97
C PHE A 106 -3.98 2.68 1.44
N LEU A 107 -3.25 1.70 0.89
CA LEU A 107 -3.84 0.46 0.39
C LEU A 107 -4.58 -0.30 1.48
N ASN A 108 -4.00 -0.42 2.67
CA ASN A 108 -4.65 -1.10 3.78
C ASN A 108 -5.95 -0.39 4.21
N ARG A 109 -5.96 0.94 4.27
CA ARG A 109 -7.15 1.73 4.61
C ARG A 109 -8.21 1.64 3.51
N LEU A 110 -7.82 1.77 2.25
CA LEU A 110 -8.67 1.62 1.07
C LEU A 110 -9.36 0.25 1.04
N MET A 111 -8.58 -0.82 1.22
CA MET A 111 -9.10 -2.19 1.25
C MET A 111 -10.02 -2.42 2.44
N THR A 112 -9.67 -1.89 3.62
CA THR A 112 -10.51 -1.99 4.82
C THR A 112 -11.86 -1.33 4.59
N LEU A 113 -11.89 -0.14 3.98
CA LEU A 113 -13.12 0.56 3.62
C LEU A 113 -13.94 -0.20 2.56
N ALA A 114 -13.32 -0.60 1.46
CA ALA A 114 -14.00 -1.32 0.39
C ALA A 114 -14.59 -2.66 0.90
N PHE A 115 -13.83 -3.36 1.72
CA PHE A 115 -14.27 -4.58 2.39
C PHE A 115 -15.47 -4.29 3.32
N TYR A 116 -15.33 -3.29 4.19
CA TYR A 116 -16.36 -2.90 5.14
C TYR A 116 -17.68 -2.54 4.44
N ILE A 117 -17.60 -1.85 3.31
CA ILE A 117 -18.76 -1.42 2.54
C ILE A 117 -19.44 -2.60 1.84
N ARG A 118 -18.67 -3.64 1.48
CA ARG A 118 -19.21 -4.83 0.83
C ARG A 118 -19.85 -5.81 1.81
N GLU A 119 -19.22 -6.05 2.95
CA GLU A 119 -19.50 -7.17 3.86
C GLU A 119 -19.93 -6.73 5.27
N GLY A 120 -19.90 -5.42 5.57
CA GLY A 120 -20.16 -4.88 6.91
C GLY A 120 -19.08 -5.22 7.94
N TYR A 121 -19.37 -4.99 9.23
CA TYR A 121 -18.45 -5.26 10.34
C TYR A 121 -18.12 -6.75 10.56
N ARG A 122 -18.94 -7.67 10.04
CA ARG A 122 -18.88 -9.10 10.38
C ARG A 122 -17.90 -9.90 9.52
N GLY A 123 -17.36 -9.36 8.43
CA GLY A 123 -16.56 -10.13 7.47
C GLY A 123 -15.03 -9.94 7.50
N SER A 124 -14.52 -8.90 8.17
CA SER A 124 -13.17 -8.35 7.87
C SER A 124 -11.99 -9.23 8.29
N SER A 125 -12.23 -10.28 9.07
CA SER A 125 -11.19 -11.19 9.57
C SER A 125 -10.79 -12.26 8.57
N THR A 126 -11.49 -12.41 7.45
CA THR A 126 -11.33 -13.57 6.55
C THR A 126 -10.45 -13.34 5.32
N LEU A 127 -10.10 -12.08 5.02
CA LEU A 127 -9.31 -11.73 3.84
C LEU A 127 -7.87 -11.38 4.24
N ASN A 128 -6.90 -12.09 3.67
CA ASN A 128 -5.49 -11.76 3.85
C ASN A 128 -5.14 -10.51 3.00
N LYS A 129 -5.26 -9.33 3.61
CA LYS A 129 -4.98 -8.04 2.96
C LYS A 129 -3.52 -7.89 2.57
N ASP A 130 -2.60 -8.40 3.39
CA ASP A 130 -1.16 -8.26 3.15
C ASP A 130 -0.76 -8.92 1.83
N ARG A 131 -1.30 -10.11 1.53
CA ARG A 131 -1.10 -10.78 0.23
C ARG A 131 -1.63 -10.00 -0.96
N LEU A 132 -2.70 -9.22 -0.79
CA LEU A 132 -3.25 -8.38 -1.86
C LEU A 132 -2.41 -7.13 -2.07
N ILE A 133 -1.98 -6.50 -0.97
CA ILE A 133 -1.06 -5.35 -1.01
C ILE A 133 0.24 -5.74 -1.69
N GLU A 134 0.84 -6.86 -1.29
CA GLU A 134 2.04 -7.40 -1.93
C GLU A 134 1.84 -7.63 -3.43
N ALA A 135 0.70 -8.21 -3.83
CA ALA A 135 0.39 -8.41 -5.24
C ALA A 135 0.26 -7.11 -6.04
N ILE A 136 -0.31 -6.05 -5.44
CA ILE A 136 -0.43 -4.73 -6.06
C ILE A 136 0.94 -4.09 -6.22
N LEU A 137 1.77 -4.13 -5.18
CA LEU A 137 3.13 -3.57 -5.22
C LEU A 137 3.98 -4.27 -6.28
N LYS A 138 3.89 -5.60 -6.37
CA LYS A 138 4.55 -6.38 -7.42
C LYS A 138 4.02 -6.01 -8.81
N ALA A 139 2.71 -5.99 -8.99
CA ALA A 139 2.08 -5.64 -10.26
C ALA A 139 2.43 -4.21 -10.72
N ALA A 140 2.59 -3.27 -9.80
CA ALA A 140 2.94 -1.89 -10.09
C ALA A 140 4.35 -1.72 -10.69
N ASN A 141 5.24 -2.69 -10.46
CA ASN A 141 6.58 -2.72 -11.02
C ASN A 141 6.66 -3.46 -12.37
N LEU A 142 5.54 -3.98 -12.89
CA LEU A 142 5.50 -4.77 -14.12
C LEU A 142 4.84 -4.00 -15.26
N PRO A 143 5.17 -4.34 -16.52
CA PRO A 143 4.40 -3.91 -17.69
C PRO A 143 2.92 -4.30 -17.55
N SER A 144 2.01 -3.51 -18.14
CA SER A 144 0.57 -3.66 -17.91
C SER A 144 0.02 -5.07 -18.22
N GLN A 145 0.56 -5.75 -19.23
CA GLN A 145 0.15 -7.11 -19.59
C GLN A 145 0.55 -8.13 -18.51
N GLU A 146 1.79 -8.04 -18.00
CA GLU A 146 2.30 -8.90 -16.94
C GLU A 146 1.62 -8.63 -15.61
N ALA A 147 1.39 -7.35 -15.30
CA ALA A 147 0.58 -6.92 -14.16
C ALA A 147 -0.82 -7.54 -14.21
N CYS A 148 -1.49 -7.51 -15.37
CA CYS A 148 -2.81 -8.14 -15.52
C CYS A 148 -2.76 -9.65 -15.32
N LYS A 149 -1.75 -10.34 -15.87
CA LYS A 149 -1.56 -11.79 -15.66
C LYS A 149 -1.39 -12.11 -14.17
N LEU A 150 -0.47 -11.42 -13.49
CA LEU A 150 -0.19 -11.60 -12.07
C LEU A 150 -1.46 -11.42 -11.22
N LEU A 151 -2.21 -10.34 -11.45
CA LEU A 151 -3.41 -10.03 -10.68
C LEU A 151 -4.55 -11.03 -10.98
N ASN A 152 -4.74 -11.42 -12.23
CA ASN A 152 -5.73 -12.44 -12.61
C ASN A 152 -5.41 -13.80 -11.96
N GLU A 153 -4.15 -14.19 -11.87
CA GLU A 153 -3.77 -15.40 -11.13
C GLU A 153 -4.16 -15.33 -9.66
N LYS A 154 -3.96 -14.18 -9.01
CA LYS A 154 -4.39 -13.99 -7.61
C LYS A 154 -5.89 -14.13 -7.45
N VAL A 155 -6.69 -13.62 -8.40
CA VAL A 155 -8.15 -13.81 -8.42
C VAL A 155 -8.50 -15.29 -8.60
N LYS A 156 -7.90 -15.98 -9.57
CA LYS A 156 -8.17 -17.41 -9.86
C LYS A 156 -7.82 -18.33 -8.70
N ARG A 157 -6.72 -18.06 -7.99
CA ARG A 157 -6.29 -18.84 -6.81
C ARG A 157 -7.21 -18.63 -5.61
N SER A 158 -7.99 -17.56 -5.59
CA SER A 158 -8.94 -17.34 -4.49
C SER A 158 -10.24 -18.08 -4.71
N LYS A 159 -10.44 -19.12 -3.91
CA LYS A 159 -11.72 -19.87 -3.86
C LYS A 159 -12.84 -19.06 -3.20
N LYS A 160 -12.51 -18.08 -2.37
CA LYS A 160 -13.49 -17.27 -1.61
C LYS A 160 -13.53 -15.85 -2.17
N ARG A 161 -14.73 -15.41 -2.56
CA ARG A 161 -15.03 -14.02 -2.97
C ARG A 161 -14.12 -13.48 -4.09
N PRO A 162 -13.95 -14.21 -5.22
CA PRO A 162 -13.04 -13.79 -6.30
C PRO A 162 -13.39 -12.41 -6.88
N GLN A 163 -14.68 -12.09 -6.97
CA GLN A 163 -15.15 -10.79 -7.46
C GLN A 163 -14.70 -9.62 -6.56
N LEU A 164 -14.83 -9.76 -5.23
CA LEU A 164 -14.38 -8.73 -4.29
C LEU A 164 -12.85 -8.56 -4.36
N ILE A 165 -12.10 -9.66 -4.40
CA ILE A 165 -10.64 -9.60 -4.54
C ILE A 165 -10.25 -8.88 -5.82
N LYS A 166 -10.92 -9.19 -6.93
CA LYS A 166 -10.72 -8.50 -8.20
C LYS A 166 -10.93 -6.98 -8.06
N ALA A 167 -12.02 -6.56 -7.42
CA ALA A 167 -12.29 -5.16 -7.19
C ALA A 167 -11.22 -4.49 -6.31
N LEU A 168 -10.74 -5.17 -5.26
CA LEU A 168 -9.68 -4.66 -4.37
C LEU A 168 -8.34 -4.51 -5.10
N LEU A 169 -7.98 -5.48 -5.95
CA LEU A 169 -6.77 -5.41 -6.77
C LEU A 169 -6.86 -4.25 -7.79
N LEU A 170 -8.00 -4.10 -8.47
CA LEU A 170 -8.24 -2.98 -9.39
C LEU A 170 -8.20 -1.63 -8.68
N LEU A 171 -8.83 -1.51 -7.51
CA LEU A 171 -8.78 -0.30 -6.69
C LEU A 171 -7.36 0.04 -6.26
N GLY A 172 -6.61 -0.96 -5.80
CA GLY A 172 -5.23 -0.77 -5.35
C GLY A 172 -4.30 -0.35 -6.48
N MET A 173 -4.39 -0.99 -7.66
CA MET A 173 -3.62 -0.60 -8.84
C MET A 173 -3.96 0.79 -9.34
N LYS A 174 -5.25 1.17 -9.34
CA LYS A 174 -5.66 2.54 -9.65
C LYS A 174 -5.13 3.52 -8.61
N GLY A 175 -5.11 3.11 -7.35
CA GLY A 175 -4.50 3.87 -6.25
C GLY A 175 -3.02 4.14 -6.51
N TYR A 176 -2.28 3.12 -6.93
CA TYR A 176 -0.88 3.27 -7.31
C TYR A 176 -0.69 4.31 -8.43
N LEU A 177 -1.45 4.16 -9.53
CA LEU A 177 -1.35 5.08 -10.67
C LEU A 177 -1.70 6.53 -10.29
N PHE A 178 -2.73 6.70 -9.45
CA PHE A 178 -3.08 8.00 -8.89
C PHE A 178 -1.93 8.58 -8.07
N TRP A 179 -1.39 7.81 -7.12
CA TRP A 179 -0.29 8.26 -6.25
C TRP A 179 0.97 8.59 -7.03
N ASN A 180 1.32 7.76 -8.02
CA ASN A 180 2.46 8.01 -8.90
C ASN A 180 2.27 9.31 -9.69
N ARG A 181 1.08 9.51 -10.29
CA ARG A 181 0.77 10.69 -11.11
C ARG A 181 0.82 12.00 -10.32
N TYR A 182 0.29 12.03 -9.10
CA TYR A 182 0.10 13.29 -8.35
C TYR A 182 1.16 13.55 -7.28
N TYR A 183 1.87 12.50 -6.81
CA TYR A 183 2.81 12.62 -5.71
C TYR A 183 4.19 11.99 -5.98
N GLY A 184 4.43 11.45 -7.19
CA GLY A 184 5.74 10.93 -7.57
C GLY A 184 6.16 9.66 -6.83
N LEU A 185 5.23 8.73 -6.59
CA LEU A 185 5.51 7.44 -5.95
C LEU A 185 6.41 6.54 -6.81
N THR A 186 7.71 6.51 -6.48
CA THR A 186 8.67 5.57 -7.08
C THR A 186 8.81 4.30 -6.23
N LEU A 187 8.25 3.18 -6.72
CA LEU A 187 8.52 1.87 -6.15
C LEU A 187 9.91 1.39 -6.59
N ALA A 188 10.61 0.66 -5.72
CA ALA A 188 11.89 0.07 -6.11
C ALA A 188 11.56 -1.01 -7.14
N ARG A 189 12.28 -1.00 -8.25
CA ARG A 189 12.36 -2.20 -9.08
C ARG A 189 12.90 -3.31 -8.17
N GLU A 190 12.16 -4.40 -8.05
CA GLU A 190 12.75 -5.61 -7.46
C GLU A 190 14.02 -5.87 -8.26
N PRO A 191 15.19 -6.07 -7.61
CA PRO A 191 16.41 -6.37 -8.33
C PRO A 191 16.10 -7.56 -9.23
N GLU A 192 16.37 -7.42 -10.53
CA GLU A 192 16.25 -8.52 -11.48
C GLU A 192 16.99 -9.70 -10.85
N ARG A 193 16.29 -10.81 -10.59
CA ARG A 193 16.96 -12.06 -10.27
C ARG A 193 17.82 -12.36 -11.50
N LYS A 194 19.11 -12.05 -11.40
CA LYS A 194 20.11 -12.52 -12.36
C LYS A 194 19.84 -14.02 -12.56
N PRO A 195 19.74 -14.51 -13.81
CA PRO A 195 19.61 -15.93 -14.05
C PRO A 195 20.72 -16.62 -13.25
N SER A 196 20.32 -17.52 -12.36
CA SER A 196 21.26 -18.35 -11.60
C SER A 196 22.17 -19.05 -12.59
N GLU A 197 23.42 -18.61 -12.70
CA GLU A 197 24.46 -19.38 -13.36
C GLU A 197 24.56 -20.74 -12.67
N PRO A 198 24.69 -21.83 -13.43
CA PRO A 198 24.70 -23.17 -12.87
C PRO A 198 25.92 -23.34 -11.96
N SER A 199 25.62 -23.76 -10.74
CA SER A 199 26.54 -24.19 -9.69
C SER A 199 27.73 -24.99 -10.23
N LYS A 200 28.94 -24.52 -9.91
CA LYS A 200 30.14 -25.36 -9.83
C LYS A 200 30.66 -25.36 -8.38
N PRO A 201 31.26 -26.48 -7.95
CA PRO A 201 31.17 -26.97 -6.58
C PRO A 201 32.17 -26.29 -5.64
N GLU A 202 31.80 -26.33 -4.36
CA GLU A 202 32.56 -25.89 -3.20
C GLU A 202 34.01 -26.39 -3.25
N ALA A 203 34.95 -25.44 -3.21
CA ALA A 203 36.31 -25.68 -2.75
C ALA A 203 36.59 -24.64 -1.66
N GLU A 204 36.81 -25.17 -0.46
CA GLU A 204 37.14 -24.48 0.77
C GLU A 204 38.35 -23.56 0.59
N ALA A 205 38.22 -22.32 1.04
CA ALA A 205 39.36 -21.51 1.46
C ALA A 205 38.91 -20.61 2.61
N MET A 206 39.34 -20.99 3.82
CA MET A 206 39.43 -20.11 4.98
C MET A 206 40.10 -18.79 4.59
N GLU A 207 39.65 -17.65 5.11
CA GLU A 207 40.56 -16.65 5.68
C GLU A 207 39.82 -15.53 6.44
N SER A 208 40.24 -15.38 7.70
CA SER A 208 40.28 -14.20 8.55
C SER A 208 39.36 -13.01 8.23
N HIS A 209 38.33 -12.87 9.06
CA HIS A 209 37.60 -11.63 9.24
C HIS A 209 38.46 -10.67 10.10
N GLU A 210 39.24 -9.78 9.46
CA GLU A 210 39.75 -8.58 10.13
C GLU A 210 38.81 -7.40 9.88
N SER A 211 38.25 -6.92 10.99
CA SER A 211 37.40 -5.74 11.11
C SER A 211 38.24 -4.48 10.92
N CYS A 212 38.11 -3.82 9.77
CA CYS A 212 38.72 -2.52 9.53
C CYS A 212 37.70 -1.39 9.76
N LEU A 213 37.48 -1.03 11.02
CA LEU A 213 36.88 0.26 11.43
C LEU A 213 37.48 0.66 12.78
N THR A 214 38.48 1.55 12.76
CA THR A 214 38.47 2.88 13.40
C THR A 214 39.89 3.43 13.43
N SER A 215 40.17 4.38 12.55
CA SER A 215 41.24 5.35 12.70
C SER A 215 40.81 6.45 13.69
N GLU A 216 41.79 6.84 14.50
CA GLU A 216 41.94 8.10 15.23
C GLU A 216 41.15 8.32 16.54
N VAL A 217 41.87 8.19 17.66
CA VAL A 217 41.87 9.24 18.69
C VAL A 217 43.31 9.61 19.00
N SER A 218 43.64 10.85 18.64
CA SER A 218 44.82 11.60 19.08
C SER A 218 44.79 11.82 20.59
N SER A 219 45.92 11.57 21.25
CA SER A 219 46.28 12.30 22.48
C SER A 219 47.79 12.36 22.60
N GLY A 220 48.35 13.50 22.17
CA GLY A 220 49.63 13.96 22.66
C GLY A 220 49.49 14.51 24.07
N LEU A 221 50.34 14.03 24.97
CA LEU A 221 51.04 14.74 26.03
C LEU A 221 51.96 13.74 26.75
#